data_AF-A0A1W9S6M5-F1
#
_entry.id   AF-A0A1W9S6M5-F1
#
_cell.length_a   1.000
_cell.length_b   1.000
_cell.length_c   1.000
_cell.angle_alpha   90.00
_cell.angle_beta   90.00
_cell.angle_gamma   90.00
#
_symmetry.space_group_name_H-M   'P 1'
#
loop_
_entity.id
_entity.type
_entity.pdbx_description
1 polymer ?
#
loop_
_entity_poly.entity_id
_entity_poly.type
_entity_poly.pdbx_seq_one_letter_code
_entity_poly.pdbx_strand_id
1 'polypeptide(L)' 'MTETGKRVALTVTVGDQKREITFDELTLSNNFALEALVKLLVDKKIIEVKELQEIMNKIRKERYKDPPKTNAE' A
#
# COMPACT_ATOMS: atom_id res chain seq x y z
N MET A 1 -5.11 -13.66 -28.94
CA MET A 1 -5.44 -13.83 -27.52
C MET A 1 -4.19 -14.32 -26.82
N THR A 2 -3.34 -13.42 -26.34
CA THR A 2 -2.03 -13.77 -25.77
C THR A 2 -2.10 -13.75 -24.24
N GLU A 3 -2.05 -14.94 -23.67
CA GLU A 3 -1.70 -15.32 -22.30
C GLU A 3 -1.74 -14.25 -21.21
N THR A 4 -2.82 -14.25 -20.43
CA THR A 4 -2.92 -13.55 -19.14
C THR A 4 -2.14 -14.34 -18.07
N GLY A 5 -0.82 -14.43 -18.23
CA GLY A 5 0.04 -15.06 -17.24
C GLY A 5 -0.05 -14.32 -15.90
N LYS A 6 -0.38 -15.03 -14.81
CA LYS A 6 -0.37 -14.47 -13.45
C LYS A 6 0.96 -13.77 -13.21
N ARG A 7 0.93 -12.45 -13.00
CA ARG A 7 2.13 -11.67 -12.70
C ARG A 7 2.54 -11.97 -11.26
N VAL A 8 3.45 -12.92 -11.09
CA VAL A 8 4.06 -13.23 -9.79
C VAL A 8 4.88 -12.03 -9.35
N ALA A 9 4.60 -11.52 -8.15
CA ALA A 9 5.32 -10.41 -7.54
C ALA A 9 6.42 -10.91 -6.59
N LEU A 10 6.13 -11.98 -5.86
CA LEU A 10 7.02 -12.54 -4.85
C LEU A 10 6.88 -14.06 -4.83
N THR A 11 7.98 -14.76 -4.62
CA THR A 11 7.94 -16.16 -4.23
C THR A 11 8.44 -16.28 -2.80
N VAL A 12 7.64 -16.86 -1.91
CA VAL A 12 8.01 -17.10 -0.51
C VAL A 12 8.20 -18.59 -0.31
N THR A 13 9.25 -18.96 0.42
CA THR A 13 9.47 -20.34 0.86
C THR A 13 9.22 -20.41 2.36
N VAL A 14 8.27 -21.24 2.79
CA VAL A 14 7.94 -21.46 4.21
C VAL A 14 8.08 -22.95 4.48
N GLY A 15 9.16 -23.34 5.17
CA GLY A 15 9.55 -24.74 5.28
C GLY A 15 9.81 -25.34 3.90
N ASP A 16 9.17 -26.47 3.60
CA ASP A 16 9.28 -27.15 2.31
C ASP A 16 8.29 -26.64 1.25
N GLN A 17 7.46 -25.63 1.58
CA GLN A 17 6.46 -25.10 0.66
C GLN A 17 6.96 -23.85 -0.06
N LYS A 18 6.94 -23.88 -1.39
CA LYS A 18 7.15 -22.71 -2.25
C LYS A 18 5.79 -22.16 -2.68
N ARG A 19 5.52 -20.89 -2.34
CA ARG A 19 4.29 -20.20 -2.72
C ARG A 19 4.61 -18.99 -3.58
N GLU A 20 4.01 -18.93 -4.76
CA GLU A 20 4.01 -17.75 -5.61
C GLU A 20 2.86 -16.83 -5.20
N ILE A 21 3.18 -15.57 -4.99
CA ILE A 21 2.23 -14.51 -4.62
C ILE A 21 2.17 -13.53 -5.78
N THR A 22 0.96 -13.30 -6.29
CA THR A 22 0.71 -12.35 -7.37
C THR A 22 0.77 -10.91 -6.88
N PHE A 23 0.91 -9.95 -7.81
CA PHE A 23 0.82 -8.52 -7.45
C PHE A 23 -0.49 -8.18 -6.76
N ASP A 24 -1.61 -8.73 -7.25
CA ASP A 24 -2.93 -8.46 -6.68
C ASP A 24 -3.05 -9.01 -5.24
N GLU A 25 -2.59 -10.24 -5.00
CA GLU A 25 -2.55 -10.81 -3.64
C GLU A 25 -1.64 -10.01 -2.72
N LEU A 26 -0.50 -9.53 -3.22
CA LEU A 26 0.41 -8.71 -2.44
C LEU A 26 -0.20 -7.36 -2.07
N THR A 27 -0.86 -6.69 -3.02
CA THR A 27 -1.57 -5.43 -2.77
C THR A 27 -2.69 -5.61 -1.76
N LEU A 28 -3.50 -6.66 -1.90
CA LEU A 28 -4.56 -6.98 -0.94
C LEU A 28 -4.01 -7.26 0.45
N SER A 29 -2.97 -8.07 0.55
CA SER A 29 -2.32 -8.40 1.82
C SER A 29 -1.74 -7.15 2.50
N ASN A 30 -1.10 -6.27 1.74
CA ASN A 30 -0.52 -5.03 2.28
C ASN A 30 -1.62 -4.08 2.79
N ASN A 31 -2.70 -3.92 2.04
CA ASN A 31 -3.82 -3.07 2.47
C ASN A 31 -4.47 -3.61 3.75
N PHE A 32 -4.72 -4.92 3.80
CA PHE A 32 -5.30 -5.58 4.97
C PHE A 32 -4.41 -5.45 6.22
N ALA A 33 -3.10 -5.68 6.07
CA ALA A 33 -2.16 -5.56 7.18
C ALA A 33 -2.05 -4.13 7.71
N LEU A 34 -2.05 -3.13 6.83
CA LEU A 34 -2.03 -1.71 7.20
C LEU A 34 -3.31 -1.30 7.92
N GLU A 35 -4.47 -1.74 7.43
CA GLU A 35 -5.77 -1.48 8.07
C GLU A 35 -5.80 -2.06 9.49
N ALA A 36 -5.41 -3.33 9.64
CA ALA A 36 -5.35 -3.99 10.94
C ALA A 36 -4.40 -3.28 11.92
N LEU A 37 -3.23 -2.86 11.44
CA LEU A 37 -2.26 -2.11 12.25
C LEU A 37 -2.83 -0.77 12.71
N VAL A 38 -3.37 0.03 11.79
CA VAL A 38 -3.97 1.34 12.11
C VAL A 38 -5.09 1.17 13.13
N LYS A 39 -5.99 0.19 12.91
CA LYS A 39 -7.09 -0.12 13.82
C LYS A 39 -6.58 -0.45 15.23
N LEU A 40 -5.56 -1.31 15.34
CA LEU A 40 -4.96 -1.68 16.61
C LEU A 40 -4.36 -0.46 17.35
N LEU A 41 -3.66 0.42 16.64
CA LEU A 41 -3.04 1.62 17.23
C LEU A 41 -4.09 2.61 17.75
N VAL A 42 -5.18 2.80 17.00
CA VAL A 42 -6.32 3.65 17.41
C VAL A 42 -7.02 3.06 18.64
N ASP A 43 -7.30 1.74 18.63
CA ASP A 43 -7.99 1.08 19.74
C ASP A 43 -7.18 1.09 21.04
N LYS A 44 -5.85 1.03 20.92
CA LYS A 44 -4.92 1.20 22.04
C LYS A 44 -4.67 2.65 22.42
N LYS A 45 -5.31 3.62 21.75
CA LYS A 45 -5.14 5.07 21.96
C LYS A 45 -3.68 5.53 21.83
N ILE A 46 -2.89 4.85 20.98
CA ILE A 46 -1.51 5.21 20.69
C ILE A 46 -1.45 6.37 19.69
N ILE A 47 -2.41 6.42 18.77
CA ILE A 47 -2.58 7.51 17.80
C ILE A 47 -4.02 8.02 17.83
N GLU A 48 -4.22 9.30 17.53
CA GLU A 48 -5.55 9.88 17.34
C GLU A 48 -5.98 9.83 15.87
N VAL A 49 -7.26 9.57 15.63
CA VAL A 49 -7.83 9.49 14.27
C VAL A 49 -7.62 10.81 13.50
N LYS A 50 -7.73 11.95 14.19
CA LYS A 50 -7.56 13.27 13.59
C LYS A 50 -6.13 13.50 13.12
N GLU A 51 -5.15 13.19 13.97
CA GLU A 51 -3.73 13.31 13.64
C GLU A 51 -3.37 12.42 12.43
N LEU A 52 -3.88 11.18 12.41
CA LEU A 52 -3.70 10.29 11.27
C LEU A 52 -4.23 10.90 9.96
N GLN A 53 -5.43 11.49 9.99
CA GLN A 53 -6.02 12.14 8.82
C GLN A 53 -5.19 13.34 8.34
N GLU A 54 -4.66 14.14 9.26
CA GLU A 54 -3.81 15.29 8.94
C GLU A 54 -2.50 14.84 8.26
N ILE A 55 -1.85 13.80 8.79
CA ILE A 55 -0.64 13.22 8.21
C ILE A 55 -0.93 12.64 6.81
N MET A 56 -2.02 11.88 6.66
CA MET A 56 -2.42 11.33 5.34
C MET A 56 -2.63 12.43 4.30
N ASN A 57 -3.29 13.53 4.68
CA ASN A 57 -3.49 14.68 3.81
C ASN A 57 -2.18 15.39 3.45
N LYS A 58 -1.25 15.52 4.40
CA LYS A 58 0.08 16.08 4.16
C LYS A 58 0.87 15.22 3.17
N ILE A 59 0.94 13.91 3.40
CA ILE A 59 1.63 12.96 2.50
C ILE A 59 1.02 13.02 1.09
N ARG A 60 -0.32 13.07 0.99
CA ARG A 60 -0.99 13.20 -0.31
C ARG A 60 -0.57 14.49 -1.01
N LYS A 61 -0.59 15.62 -0.30
CA LYS A 61 -0.14 16.91 -0.86
C LYS A 61 1.31 16.88 -1.29
N GLU A 62 2.20 16.21 -0.57
CA GLU A 62 3.64 16.15 -0.87
C GLU A 62 3.95 15.22 -2.03
N ARG A 63 3.31 14.03 -2.08
CA ARG A 63 3.56 13.00 -3.08
C ARG A 63 2.89 13.28 -4.43
N TYR A 64 1.74 13.95 -4.40
CA TYR A 64 0.94 14.24 -5.61
C TYR A 64 0.93 15.74 -5.94
N LYS A 65 1.99 16.50 -5.58
CA LYS A 65 2.16 17.83 -6.19
C LYS A 65 2.24 17.63 -7.69
N ASP A 66 1.32 18.25 -8.42
CA ASP A 66 1.37 18.30 -9.88
C ASP A 66 2.77 18.73 -10.32
N PRO A 67 3.33 18.12 -11.37
CA PRO A 67 4.59 18.59 -11.94
C PRO A 67 4.46 20.10 -12.22
N PRO A 68 5.53 20.89 -12.01
CA PRO A 68 5.48 22.31 -12.30
C PRO A 68 4.99 22.47 -13.74
N LYS A 69 3.91 23.25 -13.93
CA LYS A 69 3.46 23.63 -15.27
C LYS A 69 4.65 24.31 -15.94
N THR A 70 5.34 23.60 -16.82
CA THR A 70 6.26 24.21 -17.75
C THR A 70 5.39 25.09 -18.64
N ASN A 71 5.41 26.39 -18.37
CA ASN A 71 4.88 27.37 -19.30
C ASN A 71 5.73 27.21 -20.56
N ALA A 72 5.18 26.51 -21.56
CA ALA A 72 5.69 26.59 -22.92
C ALA A 72 5.37 28.00 -23.41
N GLU A 73 6.36 28.89 -23.30
CA GLU A 73 6.41 30.16 -24.03
C GLU A 73 6.55 29.91 -25.53
#